data_AF-A0A936M3C1-F1
#
_entry.id   AF-A0A936M3C1-F1
#
_cell.length_a   1.000
_cell.length_b   1.000
_cell.length_c   1.000
_cell.angle_alpha   90.00
_cell.angle_beta   90.00
_cell.angle_gamma   90.00
#
_symmetry.space_group_name_H-M   'P 1'
#
loop_
_entity.id
_entity.type
_entity.pdbx_description
1 polymer ?
#
loop_
_entity_poly.entity_id
_entity_poly.type
_entity_poly.pdbx_seq_one_letter_code
_entity_poly.pdbx_strand_id
1 'polypeptide(L)'
;MSVTIEVPIPDDLIPLLEQKARSAGLPRDEYIRVLISRELRGPRPLDEVLNEFRQEVTASGLSDAELTELFGNARDDARAS
;
A
#
# COMPACT_ATOMS: atom_id res chain seq x y z
N MET A 1 16.95 -17.96 -6.73
CA MET A 1 18.35 -17.51 -6.55
C MET A 1 18.36 -16.31 -5.62
N SER A 2 19.29 -16.23 -4.68
CA SER A 2 19.50 -15.05 -3.84
C SER A 2 20.80 -14.36 -4.24
N VAL A 3 20.76 -13.03 -4.36
CA VAL A 3 21.94 -12.18 -4.55
C VAL A 3 22.12 -11.37 -3.28
N THR A 4 23.35 -11.36 -2.75
CA THR A 4 23.71 -10.51 -1.61
C THR A 4 24.16 -9.15 -2.13
N ILE A 5 23.59 -8.08 -1.57
CA ILE A 5 23.92 -6.69 -1.90
C ILE A 5 24.35 -6.01 -0.62
N GLU A 6 25.54 -5.42 -0.61
CA GLU A 6 26.01 -4.57 0.49
C GLU A 6 25.71 -3.11 0.16
N VAL A 7 24.95 -2.46 1.03
CA VAL A 7 24.56 -1.05 0.87
C VAL A 7 25.05 -0.29 2.09
N PRO A 8 25.96 0.70 1.94
CA PRO A 8 26.32 1.56 3.05
C PRO A 8 25.12 2.43 3.41
N ILE A 9 24.68 2.35 4.66
CA ILE A 9 23.62 3.18 5.21
C ILE A 9 24.27 4.21 6.14
N PRO A 10 24.01 5.51 5.94
CA PRO A 10 24.43 6.54 6.89
C PRO A 10 23.96 6.24 8.32
N ASP A 11 24.86 6.38 9.30
CA ASP A 11 24.61 6.01 10.70
C ASP A 11 23.40 6.76 11.31
N ASP A 12 23.16 7.98 10.87
CA ASP A 12 22.04 8.83 11.29
C ASP A 12 20.67 8.30 10.82
N LEU A 13 20.65 7.47 9.77
CA LEU A 13 19.42 6.84 9.26
C LEU A 13 19.12 5.50 9.95
N ILE A 14 20.09 4.87 10.62
CA ILE A 14 19.90 3.60 11.34
C ILE A 14 18.79 3.71 12.41
N PRO A 15 18.76 4.74 13.29
CA PRO A 15 17.70 4.87 14.29
C PRO A 15 16.31 5.06 13.68
N LEU A 16 16.23 5.80 12.57
CA LEU A 16 14.97 6.05 11.85
C LEU A 16 14.45 4.75 11.22
N LEU A 17 15.34 3.96 10.62
CA LEU A 17 15.01 2.66 10.06
C LEU A 17 14.49 1.69 11.13
N GLU A 18 15.17 1.63 12.28
CA GLU A 18 14.76 0.77 13.40
C GLU A 18 13.43 1.20 14.01
N GLN A 19 13.19 2.52 14.13
CA GLN A 19 11.91 3.04 14.56
C GLN A 19 10.78 2.59 13.61
N LYS A 20 10.97 2.78 12.30
CA LYS A 20 9.96 2.40 11.29
C LYS A 20 9.71 0.89 11.25
N ALA A 21 10.75 0.07 11.38
CA ALA A 21 10.62 -1.38 11.46
C ALA A 21 9.78 -1.80 12.68
N ARG A 22 10.07 -1.22 13.86
CA ARG A 22 9.28 -1.46 15.08
C ARG A 22 7.82 -1.02 14.92
N SER A 23 7.57 0.15 14.34
CA SER A 23 6.20 0.62 14.07
C SER A 23 5.44 -0.28 13.10
N ALA A 24 6.13 -0.95 12.18
CA ALA A 24 5.55 -1.95 11.29
C ALA A 24 5.45 -3.35 11.92
N GLY A 25 5.95 -3.55 13.15
CA GLY A 25 5.98 -4.85 13.82
C GLY A 25 6.96 -5.85 13.20
N LEU A 26 7.95 -5.37 12.42
CA LEU A 26 8.87 -6.21 11.66
C LEU A 26 10.30 -6.12 12.19
N PRO A 27 11.10 -7.20 12.09
CA PRO A 27 12.55 -7.15 12.18
C PRO A 27 13.15 -6.20 11.14
N ARG A 28 14.30 -5.60 11.45
CA ARG A 28 14.95 -4.60 10.60
C ARG A 28 15.24 -5.12 9.20
N ASP A 29 15.80 -6.32 9.09
CA ASP A 29 16.16 -6.96 7.82
C ASP A 29 14.94 -7.31 6.97
N GLU A 30 13.86 -7.79 7.61
CA GLU A 30 12.59 -8.03 6.93
C GLU A 30 11.97 -6.73 6.43
N TYR A 31 11.99 -5.68 7.26
CA TYR A 31 11.49 -4.36 6.89
C TYR A 31 12.25 -3.76 5.68
N ILE A 32 13.59 -3.89 5.65
CA ILE A 32 14.41 -3.46 4.50
C ILE A 32 14.02 -4.24 3.23
N ARG A 33 13.81 -5.56 3.33
CA ARG A 33 13.39 -6.38 2.18
C ARG A 33 12.04 -5.93 1.63
N VAL A 34 11.10 -5.59 2.52
CA VAL A 34 9.78 -5.06 2.14
C VAL A 34 9.92 -3.71 1.43
N LEU A 35 10.74 -2.79 1.96
CA LEU A 35 11.00 -1.50 1.33
C LEU A 35 11.57 -1.66 -0.08
N ILE A 36 12.65 -2.45 -0.22
CA ILE A 36 13.28 -2.71 -1.51
C ILE A 36 12.28 -3.37 -2.47
N SER A 37 11.53 -4.38 -2.01
CA SER A 37 10.55 -5.08 -2.85
C SER A 37 9.42 -4.15 -3.29
N ARG A 38 8.95 -3.26 -2.42
CA ARG A 38 7.90 -2.29 -2.73
C ARG A 38 8.35 -1.33 -3.82
N GLU A 39 9.54 -0.75 -3.68
CA GLU A 39 10.07 0.22 -4.65
C GLU A 39 10.44 -0.45 -5.98
N LEU A 40 11.00 -1.66 -5.96
CA LEU A 40 11.37 -2.41 -7.17
C LEU A 40 10.16 -2.95 -7.95
N ARG A 41 9.02 -3.20 -7.29
CA ARG A 41 7.78 -3.59 -7.99
C ARG A 41 7.19 -2.45 -8.84
N GLY A 42 7.73 -1.24 -8.74
CA GLY A 42 7.17 -0.05 -9.38
C GLY A 42 5.79 0.30 -8.81
N PRO A 43 5.16 1.38 -9.28
CA PRO A 43 3.75 1.60 -8.98
C PRO A 43 2.97 0.38 -9.47
N ARG A 44 2.21 -0.26 -8.57
CA ARG A 44 1.27 -1.30 -8.98
C ARG A 44 0.44 -0.75 -10.14
N PRO A 45 0.32 -1.47 -11.27
CA PRO A 45 -0.56 -1.04 -12.32
C PRO A 45 -1.93 -0.77 -11.72
N LEU A 46 -2.57 0.33 -12.14
CA LEU A 46 -3.87 0.74 -11.59
C LEU A 46 -4.87 -0.43 -11.60
N ASP A 47 -4.79 -1.29 -12.60
CA ASP A 47 -5.60 -2.51 -12.69
C ASP A 47 -5.36 -3.52 -11.55
N GLU A 48 -4.14 -3.66 -11.05
CA GLU A 48 -3.84 -4.54 -9.91
C GLU A 48 -4.37 -3.93 -8.60
N VAL A 49 -4.25 -2.60 -8.45
CA VAL A 49 -4.84 -1.89 -7.29
C VAL A 49 -6.36 -1.97 -7.31
N LEU A 50 -6.97 -1.83 -8.48
CA LEU A 50 -8.42 -1.89 -8.66
C LEU A 50 -8.97 -3.33 -8.67
N ASN A 51 -8.13 -4.36 -8.72
CA ASN A 51 -8.61 -5.74 -8.82
C ASN A 51 -9.36 -6.17 -7.55
N GLU A 52 -8.81 -5.88 -6.37
CA GLU A 52 -9.47 -6.14 -5.08
C GLU A 52 -10.81 -5.39 -5.00
N PHE A 53 -10.81 -4.11 -5.35
CA PHE A 53 -12.01 -3.29 -5.41
C PHE A 53 -13.07 -3.86 -6.37
N ARG A 54 -12.68 -4.27 -7.58
CA ARG A 54 -13.61 -4.86 -8.58
C ARG A 54 -14.21 -6.18 -8.07
N GLN A 55 -13.44 -6.98 -7.35
CA GLN A 55 -13.92 -8.22 -6.74
C GLN A 55 -14.95 -7.93 -5.65
N GLU A 56 -14.70 -6.96 -4.78
CA GLU A 56 -15.64 -6.55 -3.74
C GLU A 56 -16.94 -5.97 -4.33
N VAL A 57 -16.83 -5.11 -5.35
CA VAL A 57 -17.99 -4.58 -6.09
C VAL A 57 -18.81 -5.72 -6.69
N THR A 58 -18.16 -6.64 -7.40
CA THR A 58 -18.85 -7.81 -7.99
C THR A 58 -19.51 -8.67 -6.92
N ALA A 59 -18.83 -8.89 -5.78
CA ALA A 59 -19.35 -9.69 -4.67
C ALA A 59 -20.51 -9.02 -3.93
N SER A 60 -20.54 -7.68 -3.88
CA SER A 60 -21.62 -6.91 -3.27
C SER A 60 -22.94 -6.99 -4.05
N GLY A 61 -22.89 -7.34 -5.33
CA GLY A 61 -24.06 -7.41 -6.20
C GLY A 61 -24.72 -6.05 -6.50
N LEU A 62 -24.06 -4.95 -6.12
CA LEU A 62 -24.53 -3.60 -6.42
C LEU A 62 -24.51 -3.35 -7.92
N SER A 63 -25.57 -2.74 -8.43
CA SER A 63 -25.61 -2.20 -9.77
C SER A 63 -24.73 -0.95 -9.91
N ASP A 64 -24.33 -0.63 -11.14
CA ASP A 64 -23.57 0.59 -11.43
C ASP A 64 -24.28 1.87 -10.96
N ALA A 65 -25.61 1.87 -10.98
CA ALA A 65 -26.42 2.99 -10.50
C ALA A 65 -26.31 3.17 -8.97
N GLU A 66 -26.38 2.07 -8.21
CA GLU A 66 -26.26 2.07 -6.75
C GLU A 66 -24.84 2.43 -6.30
N LEU A 67 -23.81 1.97 -7.02
CA LEU A 67 -22.43 2.40 -6.79
C LEU A 67 -22.26 3.89 -7.04
N THR A 68 -22.82 4.40 -8.14
CA THR A 68 -22.77 5.83 -8.48
C THR A 68 -23.42 6.69 -7.39
N GLU A 69 -24.56 6.26 -6.87
CA GLU A 69 -25.25 6.92 -5.77
C GLU A 69 -24.42 6.88 -4.47
N LEU A 70 -23.86 5.72 -4.11
CA LEU A 70 -23.03 5.54 -2.92
C LEU A 70 -21.80 6.46 -2.93
N PHE A 71 -21.06 6.51 -4.05
CA PHE A 71 -19.92 7.41 -4.18
C PHE A 71 -20.32 8.88 -4.28
N GLY A 72 -21.48 9.17 -4.88
CA GLY A 72 -22.05 10.52 -4.92
C GLY A 72 -22.30 11.07 -3.51
N ASN A 73 -23.01 10.29 -2.69
CA ASN A 73 -23.33 10.64 -1.31
C ASN A 73 -22.07 10.80 -0.46
N ALA A 74 -21.13 9.85 -0.53
CA ALA A 74 -19.87 9.92 0.21
C ALA A 74 -19.02 11.16 -0.17
N ARG A 75 -19.03 11.56 -1.44
CA ARG A 75 -18.33 12.75 -1.92
C ARG A 75 -18.98 14.03 -1.38
N ASP A 76 -20.29 14.08 -1.33
CA ASP A 76 -21.03 15.26 -0.88
C ASP A 76 -20.90 15.42 0.65
N ASP A 77 -20.91 14.31 1.40
CA ASP A 77 -20.62 14.29 2.85
C ASP A 77 -19.19 14.78 3.17
N ALA A 78 -18.20 14.35 2.38
CA ALA A 78 -16.81 14.78 2.53
C ALA A 78 -16.59 16.27 2.21
N ARG A 79 -17.49 16.90 1.44
CA ARG A 79 -17.46 18.33 1.13
C ARG A 79 -18.24 19.16 2.16
N ALA A 80 -19.14 18.54 2.90
CA ALA A 80 -19.91 19.16 3.98
C ALA A 80 -19.18 19.12 5.35
N SER A 81 -18.07 18.38 5.43
CA SER A 81 -17.18 18.24 6.61
C SER A 81 -15.98 19.18 6.52
#